data_AF-A0A7H8N3E2-F1
#
_entry.id   AF-A0A7H8N3E2-F1
#
_cell.length_a   1.000
_cell.length_b   1.000
_cell.length_c   1.000
_cell.angle_alpha   90.00
_cell.angle_beta   90.00
_cell.angle_gamma   90.00
#
_symmetry.space_group_name_H-M   'P 1'
#
loop_
_entity.id
_entity.type
_entity.pdbx_description
1 polymer ?
#
loop_
_entity_poly.entity_id
_entity_poly.type
_entity_poly.pdbx_seq_one_letter_code
_entity_poly.pdbx_strand_id
1 'polypeptide(L)'
;MAEPLGETPTGPTPDVAALQAAVEKWKTLSRKNEERFQQVSTELERLRQTALSDQEQALGAARAEERKAVVGEFGTRLATAELRAHAASAGVELPSVEYLNVGSFVADDGSVNADTIAQFVSSLPAPAAKPEFAQGLGLGRQGGAGVPQLTREDMARMSPAQIVAAKKEGKFDALQRGEI
;
A
#
# COMPACT_ATOMS: atom_id res chain seq x y z
N MET A 1 17.79 106.28 -0.37
CA MET A 1 18.87 106.01 0.61
C MET A 1 18.89 104.50 0.81
N ALA A 2 20.03 103.87 0.54
CA ALA A 2 20.17 102.41 0.52
C ALA A 2 20.38 101.87 1.94
N GLU A 3 19.64 100.82 2.30
CA GLU A 3 19.89 100.00 3.50
C GLU A 3 21.12 99.10 3.27
N PRO A 4 22.05 98.98 4.23
CA PRO A 4 23.18 98.07 4.11
C PRO A 4 22.76 96.63 4.39
N LEU A 5 23.11 95.74 3.46
CA LEU A 5 22.99 94.30 3.59
C LEU A 5 23.84 93.81 4.78
N GLY A 6 23.17 93.23 5.79
CA GLY A 6 23.80 92.60 6.95
C GLY A 6 24.60 91.35 6.56
N GLU A 7 25.77 91.23 7.17
CA GLU A 7 26.81 90.23 6.93
C GLU A 7 26.32 88.79 7.08
N THR A 8 26.74 87.93 6.16
CA THR A 8 26.72 86.47 6.34
C THR A 8 27.65 86.07 7.50
N PRO A 9 27.24 85.17 8.42
CA PRO A 9 28.11 84.73 9.50
C PRO A 9 29.26 83.89 8.94
N THR A 10 30.46 84.48 8.91
CA THR A 10 31.71 83.77 8.63
C THR A 10 32.02 82.88 9.83
N GLY A 11 31.62 81.61 9.75
CA GLY A 11 32.06 80.59 10.72
C GLY A 11 33.59 80.45 10.70
N PRO A 12 34.22 80.05 11.82
CA PRO A 12 35.67 79.94 11.90
C PRO A 12 36.20 78.99 10.82
N THR A 13 37.12 79.46 9.98
CA THR A 13 37.79 78.65 8.97
C THR A 13 38.45 77.47 9.67
N PRO A 14 38.09 76.22 9.33
CA PRO A 14 38.63 75.06 10.02
C PRO A 14 40.14 74.99 9.81
N ASP A 15 40.88 74.85 10.91
CA ASP A 15 42.32 74.61 10.91
C ASP A 15 42.64 73.34 10.11
N VAL A 16 43.68 73.39 9.28
CA VAL A 16 44.10 72.30 8.39
C VAL A 16 44.40 71.04 9.20
N ALA A 17 44.92 71.18 10.42
CA ALA A 17 45.16 70.05 11.32
C ALA A 17 43.85 69.35 11.76
N ALA A 18 42.78 70.12 12.00
CA ALA A 18 41.47 69.57 12.35
C ALA A 18 40.81 68.83 11.18
N LEU A 19 40.99 69.32 9.94
CA LEU A 19 40.53 68.63 8.74
C LEU A 19 41.27 67.32 8.50
N GLN A 20 42.59 67.29 8.70
CA GLN A 20 43.39 66.06 8.60
C GLN A 20 42.96 65.01 9.63
N ALA A 21 42.72 65.42 10.88
CA ALA A 21 42.22 64.52 11.92
C ALA A 21 40.81 63.96 11.60
N ALA A 22 39.94 64.78 11.01
CA ALA A 22 38.62 64.33 10.57
C ALA A 22 38.73 63.31 9.42
N VAL A 23 39.60 63.55 8.43
CA VAL A 23 39.84 62.61 7.32
C VAL A 23 40.33 61.26 7.82
N GLU A 24 41.31 61.23 8.73
CA GLU A 24 41.81 59.98 9.29
C GLU A 24 40.76 59.24 10.15
N LYS A 25 39.93 59.98 10.89
CA LYS A 25 38.78 59.42 11.61
C LYS A 25 37.78 58.76 10.66
N TRP A 26 37.39 59.44 9.58
CA TRP A 26 36.44 58.89 8.60
C TRP A 26 37.02 57.71 7.81
N LYS A 27 38.31 57.75 7.49
CA LYS A 27 39.02 56.64 6.85
C LYS A 27 39.05 55.41 7.75
N THR A 28 39.31 55.60 9.04
CA THR A 28 39.30 54.52 10.03
C THR A 28 37.89 53.94 10.21
N LEU A 29 36.87 54.80 10.33
CA LEU A 29 35.47 54.36 10.43
C LEU A 29 35.02 53.62 9.17
N SER A 30 35.40 54.10 7.99
CA SER A 30 35.10 53.47 6.72
C SER A 30 35.70 52.06 6.64
N ARG A 31 36.99 51.91 6.97
CA ARG A 31 37.65 50.58 7.03
C ARG A 31 36.98 49.64 8.00
N LYS A 32 36.64 50.12 9.20
CA LYS A 32 35.96 49.31 10.22
C LYS A 32 34.55 48.88 9.78
N ASN A 33 33.83 49.74 9.07
CA ASN A 33 32.52 49.41 8.54
C ASN A 33 32.63 48.41 7.38
N GLU A 34 33.62 48.55 6.51
CA GLU A 34 33.91 47.58 5.45
C GLU A 34 34.23 46.21 6.05
N GLU A 35 35.12 46.14 7.03
CA GLU A 35 35.45 44.89 7.73
C GLU A 35 34.21 44.23 8.36
N ARG A 36 33.37 45.02 9.02
CA ARG A 36 32.10 44.53 9.60
C ARG A 36 31.13 44.06 8.54
N PHE A 37 31.01 44.80 7.43
CA PHE A 37 30.14 44.41 6.33
C PHE A 37 30.58 43.08 5.73
N GLN A 38 31.89 42.88 5.53
CA GLN A 38 32.44 41.62 5.01
C GLN A 38 32.25 40.45 5.97
N GLN A 39 32.40 40.67 7.28
CA GLN A 39 32.14 39.64 8.29
C GLN A 39 30.66 39.23 8.29
N VAL A 40 29.76 40.20 8.34
CA VAL A 40 28.31 39.96 8.36
C VAL A 40 27.84 39.34 7.05
N SER A 41 28.36 39.77 5.90
CA SER A 41 27.98 39.19 4.60
C SER A 41 28.40 37.72 4.50
N THR A 42 29.60 37.39 4.98
CA THR A 42 30.10 36.01 5.03
C THR A 42 29.27 35.14 5.98
N GLU A 43 28.91 35.66 7.16
CA GLU A 43 28.07 34.96 8.12
C GLU A 43 26.65 34.73 7.58
N LEU A 44 26.07 35.74 6.93
CA LEU A 44 24.75 35.67 6.30
C LEU A 44 24.75 34.61 5.18
N GLU A 45 25.78 34.59 4.34
CA GLU A 45 25.91 33.58 3.29
C GLU A 45 26.05 32.16 3.86
N ARG A 46 26.84 31.99 4.92
CA ARG A 46 26.97 30.70 5.62
C ARG A 46 25.64 30.24 6.23
N LEU A 47 24.90 31.15 6.86
CA LEU A 47 23.58 30.87 7.43
C LEU A 47 22.58 30.50 6.34
N ARG A 48 22.58 31.20 5.20
CA ARG A 48 21.75 30.85 4.04
C ARG A 48 22.06 29.46 3.51
N GLN A 49 23.33 29.12 3.35
CA GLN A 49 23.73 27.80 2.87
C GLN A 49 23.30 26.68 3.83
N THR A 50 23.46 26.91 5.13
CA THR A 50 23.05 25.94 6.15
C THR A 50 21.52 25.80 6.16
N ALA A 51 20.80 26.91 6.15
CA ALA A 51 19.34 26.91 6.10
C ALA A 51 18.79 26.25 4.83
N LEU A 52 19.47 26.41 3.68
CA LEU A 52 19.10 25.73 2.44
C LEU A 52 19.29 24.21 2.57
N SER A 53 20.45 23.78 3.08
CA SER A 53 20.73 22.35 3.32
C SER A 53 19.73 21.72 4.28
N ASP A 54 19.39 22.41 5.37
CA ASP A 54 18.43 21.90 6.37
C ASP A 54 17.02 21.81 5.76
N GLN A 55 16.62 22.77 4.93
CA GLN A 55 15.35 22.74 4.19
C GLN A 55 15.31 21.60 3.18
N GLU A 56 16.40 21.36 2.43
CA GLU A 56 16.50 20.25 1.48
C GLU A 56 16.41 18.90 2.18
N GLN A 57 17.07 18.75 3.33
CA GLN A 57 16.98 17.55 4.16
C GLN A 57 15.55 17.34 4.71
N ALA A 58 14.92 18.40 5.23
CA ALA A 58 13.55 18.34 5.72
C ALA A 58 12.55 17.97 4.62
N LEU A 59 12.69 18.55 3.42
CA LEU A 59 11.88 18.20 2.25
C LEU A 59 12.13 16.77 1.78
N GLY A 60 13.38 16.30 1.81
CA GLY A 60 13.73 14.92 1.49
C GLY A 60 13.10 13.92 2.46
N ALA A 61 13.16 14.21 3.77
CA ALA A 61 12.54 13.41 4.81
C ALA A 61 11.01 13.39 4.66
N ALA A 62 10.38 14.55 4.48
CA ALA A 62 8.93 14.67 4.28
C ALA A 62 8.46 13.85 3.08
N ARG A 63 9.13 13.95 1.92
CA ARG A 63 8.78 13.16 0.72
C ARG A 63 8.96 11.66 0.93
N ALA A 64 9.93 11.24 1.74
CA ALA A 64 10.13 9.83 2.05
C ALA A 64 9.03 9.30 2.98
N GLU A 65 8.62 10.09 3.97
CA GLU A 65 7.51 9.77 4.87
C GLU A 65 6.16 9.75 4.14
N GLU A 66 5.90 10.74 3.29
CA GLU A 66 4.68 10.80 2.46
C GLU A 66 4.58 9.57 1.56
N ARG A 67 5.67 9.18 0.89
CA ARG A 67 5.66 7.96 0.07
C ARG A 67 5.35 6.72 0.91
N LYS A 68 5.94 6.58 2.10
CA LYS A 68 5.63 5.46 3.00
C LYS A 68 4.17 5.45 3.43
N ALA A 69 3.61 6.62 3.75
CA ALA A 69 2.20 6.74 4.14
C ALA A 69 1.26 6.36 2.98
N VAL A 70 1.50 6.87 1.77
CA VAL A 70 0.70 6.56 0.58
C VAL A 70 0.78 5.07 0.23
N VAL A 71 1.99 4.49 0.25
CA VAL A 71 2.21 3.06 -0.01
C VAL A 71 1.46 2.20 1.02
N GLY A 72 1.50 2.56 2.30
CA GLY A 72 0.80 1.81 3.35
C GLY A 72 -0.72 1.87 3.22
N GLU A 73 -1.28 3.06 2.99
CA GLU A 73 -2.74 3.27 2.94
C GLU A 73 -3.38 2.70 1.66
N PHE A 74 -2.73 2.87 0.51
CA PHE A 74 -3.32 2.49 -0.77
C PHE A 74 -2.82 1.13 -1.28
N GLY A 75 -1.58 0.75 -0.97
CA GLY A 75 -1.00 -0.52 -1.42
C GLY A 75 -1.76 -1.72 -0.88
N THR A 76 -2.12 -1.71 0.40
CA THR A 76 -2.90 -2.79 1.03
C THR A 76 -4.30 -2.92 0.44
N ARG A 77 -4.98 -1.79 0.18
CA ARG A 77 -6.31 -1.77 -0.44
C ARG A 77 -6.26 -2.28 -1.87
N LEU A 78 -5.28 -1.83 -2.65
CA LEU A 78 -5.09 -2.24 -4.05
C LEU A 78 -4.73 -3.73 -4.13
N ALA A 79 -3.80 -4.21 -3.30
CA ALA A 79 -3.45 -5.63 -3.25
C ALA A 79 -4.64 -6.51 -2.85
N THR A 80 -5.49 -6.04 -1.92
CA THR A 80 -6.72 -6.77 -1.57
C THR A 80 -7.70 -6.81 -2.75
N ALA A 81 -7.84 -5.72 -3.50
CA ALA A 81 -8.71 -5.65 -4.66
C ALA A 81 -8.23 -6.58 -5.78
N GLU A 82 -6.94 -6.56 -6.10
CA GLU A 82 -6.31 -7.46 -7.07
C GLU A 82 -6.44 -8.92 -6.67
N LEU A 83 -6.17 -9.25 -5.40
CA LEU A 83 -6.32 -10.60 -4.89
C LEU A 83 -7.75 -11.12 -5.08
N ARG A 84 -8.76 -10.29 -4.78
CA ARG A 84 -10.17 -10.63 -5.02
C ARG A 84 -10.49 -10.78 -6.50
N ALA A 85 -9.96 -9.92 -7.36
CA ALA A 85 -10.18 -10.00 -8.81
C ALA A 85 -9.60 -11.28 -9.40
N HIS A 86 -8.38 -11.65 -9.01
CA HIS A 86 -7.72 -12.87 -9.45
C HIS A 86 -8.44 -14.13 -8.95
N ALA A 87 -8.86 -14.15 -7.67
CA ALA A 87 -9.59 -15.29 -7.13
C ALA A 87 -10.98 -15.46 -7.76
N ALA A 88 -11.69 -14.36 -8.00
CA ALA A 88 -12.97 -14.39 -8.70
C ALA A 88 -12.80 -14.91 -10.15
N SER A 89 -11.73 -14.50 -10.83
CA SER A 89 -11.41 -14.99 -12.18
C SER A 89 -11.05 -16.48 -12.19
N ALA A 90 -10.37 -16.97 -11.15
CA ALA A 90 -10.03 -18.39 -10.99
C ALA A 90 -11.20 -19.24 -10.44
N GLY A 91 -12.29 -18.61 -9.99
CA GLY A 91 -13.42 -19.28 -9.34
C GLY A 91 -13.07 -19.89 -7.97
N VAL A 92 -12.04 -19.37 -7.30
CA VAL A 92 -11.53 -19.89 -6.02
C VAL A 92 -12.06 -19.03 -4.86
N GLU A 93 -12.45 -19.68 -3.76
CA GLU A 93 -12.76 -18.96 -2.52
C GLU A 93 -11.48 -18.55 -1.78
N LEU A 94 -11.37 -17.25 -1.51
CA LEU A 94 -10.26 -16.73 -0.71
C LEU A 94 -10.49 -16.99 0.78
N PRO A 95 -9.43 -17.29 1.55
CA PRO A 95 -9.49 -17.22 3.00
C PRO A 95 -9.78 -15.77 3.45
N SER A 96 -10.30 -15.60 4.68
CA SER A 96 -10.60 -14.26 5.20
C SER A 96 -9.35 -13.37 5.13
N VAL A 97 -9.53 -12.17 4.57
CA VAL A 97 -8.49 -11.17 4.34
C VAL A 97 -7.78 -10.74 5.64
N GLU A 98 -8.42 -10.93 6.79
CA GLU A 98 -7.86 -10.64 8.11
C GLU A 98 -6.69 -11.57 8.49
N TYR A 99 -6.63 -12.77 7.91
CA TYR A 99 -5.55 -13.74 8.15
C TYR A 99 -4.49 -13.72 7.05
N LEU A 100 -4.69 -12.91 6.01
CA LEU A 100 -3.75 -12.79 4.90
C LEU A 100 -2.75 -11.67 5.18
N ASN A 101 -1.46 -11.98 5.01
CA ASN A 101 -0.43 -10.96 5.02
C ASN A 101 -0.47 -10.19 3.68
N VAL A 102 -1.45 -9.30 3.51
CA VAL A 102 -1.64 -8.54 2.26
C VAL A 102 -0.40 -7.71 1.92
N GLY A 103 0.37 -7.31 2.94
CA GLY A 103 1.62 -6.58 2.76
C GLY A 103 2.69 -7.34 1.97
N SER A 104 2.70 -8.67 1.95
CA SER A 104 3.69 -9.43 1.17
C SER A 104 3.46 -9.35 -0.35
N PHE A 105 2.30 -8.88 -0.80
CA PHE A 105 1.97 -8.69 -2.20
C PHE A 105 2.25 -7.27 -2.71
N VAL A 106 2.71 -6.38 -1.83
CA VAL A 106 3.06 -4.99 -2.16
C VAL A 106 4.58 -4.87 -2.15
N ALA A 107 5.15 -4.39 -3.25
CA ALA A 107 6.58 -4.13 -3.34
C ALA A 107 6.96 -2.84 -2.59
N ASP A 108 8.26 -2.62 -2.39
CA ASP A 108 8.79 -1.46 -1.65
C ASP A 108 8.42 -0.10 -2.29
N ASP A 109 8.07 -0.10 -3.57
CA ASP A 109 7.59 1.07 -4.32
C ASP A 109 6.07 1.29 -4.23
N GLY A 110 5.35 0.39 -3.55
CA GLY A 110 3.90 0.37 -3.43
C GLY A 110 3.15 -0.24 -4.61
N SER A 111 3.85 -0.77 -5.60
CA SER A 111 3.23 -1.53 -6.67
C SER A 111 2.77 -2.90 -6.17
N VAL A 112 1.65 -3.38 -6.71
CA VAL A 112 1.13 -4.70 -6.40
C VAL A 112 1.80 -5.73 -7.31
N ASN A 113 2.35 -6.78 -6.73
CA ASN A 113 3.01 -7.84 -7.47
C ASN A 113 1.97 -8.88 -7.95
N ALA A 114 1.43 -8.65 -9.15
CA ALA A 114 0.42 -9.50 -9.77
C ALA A 114 0.87 -10.96 -9.94
N ASP A 115 2.15 -11.21 -10.20
CA ASP A 115 2.68 -12.57 -10.36
C ASP A 115 2.62 -13.36 -9.06
N THR A 116 2.98 -12.74 -7.92
CA THR A 116 2.86 -13.38 -6.60
C THR A 116 1.41 -13.64 -6.21
N ILE A 117 0.49 -12.72 -6.56
CA ILE A 117 -0.94 -12.93 -6.36
C ILE A 117 -1.44 -14.10 -7.20
N ALA A 118 -1.06 -14.18 -8.47
CA ALA A 118 -1.45 -15.26 -9.37
C ALA A 118 -0.93 -16.63 -8.87
N GLN A 119 0.32 -16.68 -8.38
CA GLN A 119 0.90 -17.88 -7.77
C GLN A 119 0.16 -18.29 -6.50
N PHE A 120 -0.16 -17.33 -5.62
CA PHE A 120 -0.92 -17.60 -4.42
C PHE A 120 -2.32 -18.14 -4.73
N VAL A 121 -3.06 -17.48 -5.63
CA VAL A 121 -4.40 -17.94 -6.05
C VAL A 121 -4.34 -19.32 -6.69
N SER A 122 -3.31 -19.62 -7.48
CA SER A 122 -3.12 -20.93 -8.09
C SER A 122 -2.74 -22.04 -7.08
N SER A 123 -2.17 -21.66 -5.93
CA SER A 123 -1.84 -22.60 -4.85
C SER A 123 -3.02 -22.98 -3.98
N LEU A 124 -4.13 -22.23 -4.05
CA LEU A 124 -5.34 -22.51 -3.29
C LEU A 124 -6.03 -23.77 -3.81
N PRO A 125 -6.75 -24.50 -2.95
CA PRO A 125 -7.47 -25.69 -3.35
C PRO A 125 -8.45 -25.38 -4.48
N ALA A 126 -8.44 -26.23 -5.51
CA ALA A 126 -9.35 -26.09 -6.63
C ALA A 126 -10.80 -26.08 -6.13
N PRO A 127 -11.67 -25.23 -6.70
CA PRO A 127 -13.06 -25.20 -6.31
C PRO A 127 -13.67 -26.58 -6.50
N ALA A 128 -14.37 -27.06 -5.48
CA ALA A 128 -15.14 -28.29 -5.60
C ALA A 128 -16.07 -28.14 -6.81
N ALA A 129 -15.94 -29.04 -7.79
CA ALA A 129 -16.75 -29.00 -8.99
C ALA A 129 -18.22 -28.90 -8.57
N LYS A 130 -18.87 -27.79 -8.93
CA LYS A 130 -20.30 -27.63 -8.69
C LYS A 130 -20.98 -28.79 -9.41
N PRO A 131 -21.80 -29.61 -8.71
CA PRO A 131 -22.41 -30.75 -9.34
C PRO A 131 -23.24 -30.26 -10.53
N GLU A 132 -23.10 -30.93 -11.68
CA GLU A 132 -23.78 -30.59 -12.93
C GLU A 132 -25.32 -30.53 -12.75
N PHE A 133 -25.83 -31.24 -11.74
CA PHE A 133 -27.24 -31.30 -11.40
C PHE A 133 -27.49 -30.82 -9.97
N ALA A 134 -28.62 -30.13 -9.78
CA ALA A 134 -29.07 -29.66 -8.48
C ALA A 134 -29.25 -30.84 -7.50
N GLN A 135 -28.41 -30.90 -6.47
CA GLN A 135 -28.56 -31.86 -5.39
C GLN A 135 -29.59 -31.30 -4.40
N GLY A 136 -30.66 -32.04 -4.15
CA GLY A 136 -31.74 -31.61 -3.24
C GLY A 136 -33.11 -31.40 -3.88
N LEU A 137 -33.36 -31.90 -5.09
CA LEU A 137 -34.69 -31.91 -5.73
C LEU A 137 -35.75 -32.79 -5.00
N GLY A 138 -35.50 -33.22 -3.77
CA GLY A 138 -36.39 -34.14 -3.03
C GLY A 138 -36.48 -35.53 -3.66
N LEU A 139 -35.73 -35.79 -4.73
CA LEU A 139 -35.48 -37.12 -5.27
C LEU A 139 -34.55 -37.80 -4.25
N GLY A 140 -35.10 -38.71 -3.44
CA GLY A 140 -34.34 -39.44 -2.43
C GLY A 140 -33.04 -40.07 -2.97
N ARG A 141 -32.14 -40.47 -2.06
CA ARG A 141 -30.78 -41.02 -2.28
C ARG A 141 -30.59 -41.58 -3.70
N GLN A 142 -30.11 -40.74 -4.63
CA GLN A 142 -29.66 -41.16 -5.95
C GLN A 142 -28.26 -41.78 -5.80
N GLY A 143 -28.21 -42.91 -5.10
CA GLY A 143 -26.98 -43.68 -4.90
C GLY A 143 -26.74 -44.60 -6.09
N GLY A 144 -25.96 -44.14 -7.06
CA GLY A 144 -25.19 -44.95 -8.02
C GLY A 144 -25.99 -45.81 -8.99
N ALA A 145 -25.45 -45.98 -10.21
CA ALA A 145 -25.94 -46.97 -11.18
C ALA A 145 -25.63 -48.39 -10.69
N GLY A 146 -26.25 -48.81 -9.60
CA GLY A 146 -26.18 -50.16 -9.03
C GLY A 146 -27.26 -51.07 -9.61
N VAL A 147 -27.01 -52.37 -9.56
CA VAL A 147 -27.97 -53.41 -9.97
C VAL A 147 -29.29 -53.21 -9.20
N PRO A 148 -30.46 -53.23 -9.86
CA PRO A 148 -31.76 -53.07 -9.20
C PRO A 148 -31.92 -54.04 -8.02
N GLN A 149 -32.24 -53.50 -6.84
CA GLN A 149 -32.36 -54.28 -5.61
C GLN A 149 -33.77 -54.86 -5.48
N LEU A 150 -33.87 -56.14 -5.10
CA LEU A 150 -35.11 -56.87 -4.88
C LEU A 150 -35.51 -56.82 -3.40
N THR A 151 -36.82 -56.71 -3.16
CA THR A 151 -37.41 -56.62 -1.82
C THR A 151 -37.67 -57.98 -1.19
N ARG A 152 -38.09 -57.99 0.08
CA ARG A 152 -38.47 -59.23 0.79
C ARG A 152 -39.69 -59.89 0.14
N GLU A 153 -40.63 -59.09 -0.35
CA GLU A 153 -41.83 -59.53 -1.07
C GLU A 153 -41.47 -60.20 -2.41
N ASP A 154 -40.47 -59.66 -3.12
CA ASP A 154 -39.99 -60.26 -4.37
C ASP A 154 -39.31 -61.60 -4.11
N MET A 155 -38.48 -61.69 -3.07
CA MET A 155 -37.84 -62.93 -2.66
C MET A 155 -38.87 -64.03 -2.32
N ALA A 156 -40.00 -63.67 -1.71
CA ALA A 156 -41.06 -64.62 -1.37
C ALA A 156 -41.81 -65.18 -2.59
N ARG A 157 -41.75 -64.49 -3.74
CA ARG A 157 -42.37 -64.91 -5.00
C ARG A 157 -41.41 -65.66 -5.93
N MET A 158 -40.12 -65.69 -5.60
CA MET A 158 -39.09 -66.33 -6.41
C MET A 158 -38.89 -67.79 -6.01
N SER A 159 -38.54 -68.62 -6.99
CA SER A 159 -38.13 -70.00 -6.71
C SER A 159 -36.73 -70.02 -6.06
N PRO A 160 -36.37 -71.09 -5.32
CA PRO A 160 -35.06 -71.20 -4.70
C PRO A 160 -33.88 -71.02 -5.67
N ALA A 161 -34.01 -71.52 -6.91
CA ALA A 161 -32.99 -71.36 -7.94
C ALA A 161 -32.82 -69.88 -8.37
N GLN A 162 -33.92 -69.13 -8.46
CA GLN A 162 -33.90 -67.71 -8.81
C GLN A 162 -33.31 -66.85 -7.69
N ILE A 163 -33.55 -67.20 -6.43
CA ILE A 163 -32.96 -66.50 -5.27
C ILE A 163 -31.43 -66.64 -5.29
N VAL A 164 -30.90 -67.83 -5.58
CA VAL A 164 -29.45 -68.05 -5.66
C VAL A 164 -28.82 -67.24 -6.80
N ALA A 165 -29.46 -67.21 -7.97
CA ALA A 165 -29.01 -66.40 -9.11
C ALA A 165 -29.00 -64.90 -8.77
N ALA A 166 -30.09 -64.38 -8.19
CA ALA A 166 -30.20 -62.98 -7.81
C ALA A 166 -29.23 -62.57 -6.69
N LYS A 167 -28.90 -63.47 -5.75
CA LYS A 167 -27.83 -63.25 -4.77
C LYS A 167 -26.46 -63.15 -5.42
N LYS A 168 -26.17 -64.01 -6.41
CA LYS A 168 -24.90 -63.96 -7.17
C LYS A 168 -24.78 -62.67 -7.98
N GLU A 169 -25.89 -62.12 -8.44
CA GLU A 169 -25.98 -60.86 -9.19
C GLU A 169 -25.99 -59.61 -8.30
N GLY A 170 -25.89 -59.73 -6.97
CA GLY A 170 -25.87 -58.59 -6.04
C GLY A 170 -27.21 -57.87 -5.90
N LYS A 171 -28.33 -58.52 -6.27
CA LYS A 171 -29.68 -57.92 -6.24
C LYS A 171 -30.29 -57.86 -4.83
N PHE A 172 -29.66 -58.44 -3.82
CA PHE A 172 -30.16 -58.49 -2.44
C PHE A 172 -29.24 -57.79 -1.45
N ASP A 173 -28.24 -57.03 -1.91
CA ASP A 173 -27.24 -56.39 -1.05
C ASP A 173 -27.90 -55.38 -0.09
N ALA A 174 -28.89 -54.63 -0.56
CA ALA A 174 -29.64 -53.69 0.27
C ALA A 174 -30.48 -54.41 1.34
N LEU A 175 -31.10 -55.54 0.99
CA LEU A 175 -31.86 -56.39 1.93
C LEU A 175 -30.94 -57.01 2.98
N GLN A 176 -29.71 -57.41 2.60
CA GLN A 176 -28.70 -57.94 3.52
C GLN A 176 -28.12 -56.89 4.46
N ARG A 177 -28.00 -55.63 3.99
CA ARG A 177 -27.58 -54.49 4.81
C ARG A 177 -28.70 -53.91 5.67
N GLY A 178 -29.95 -54.35 5.50
CA GLY A 178 -31.10 -53.84 6.23
C GLY A 178 -31.53 -52.43 5.83
N GLU A 179 -31.22 -52.02 4.59
CA GLU A 179 -31.57 -50.71 4.05
C GLU A 179 -32.99 -50.66 3.46
N ILE A 180 -33.63 -51.83 3.28
CA ILE A 180 -34.99 -52.06 2.76
C ILE A 180 -35.63 -53.29 3.39
#